data_AF-A0A7Y0AIJ2-F1
#
_entry.id   AF-A0A7Y0AIJ2-F1
#
_cell.length_a   1.000
_cell.length_b   1.000
_cell.length_c   1.000
_cell.angle_alpha   90.00
_cell.angle_beta   90.00
_cell.angle_gamma   90.00
#
_symmetry.space_group_name_H-M   'P 1'
#
loop_
_entity.id
_entity.type
_entity.pdbx_description
1 polymer ?
#
loop_
_entity_poly.entity_id
_entity_poly.type
_entity_poly.pdbx_seq_one_letter_code
_entity_poly.pdbx_strand_id
1 'polypeptide(L)'
;MNQLEKLAAKGLEVVGAHQRGAALAVADSDLARAAVRQLLTRGLHHLSAAHHQGAGQAARNRDLATNTDLRETLQQGVEANLNQALRLEKVFASTGLPPGAAPDQAMQGIIDDNQAANAEATGLALDLQLVSSGQLAAYLYISTYGTLRSYAQLLGFGEAADLLQQTIDETLLVDANFTRLAHQVIIAAA
;
A
#
# COMPACT_ATOMS: atom_id res chain seq x y z
N MET A 1 52.91 -26.93 23.37
CA MET A 1 51.80 -27.70 22.77
C MET A 1 52.33 -28.65 21.72
N ASN A 2 52.02 -29.95 21.83
CA ASN A 2 52.43 -30.96 20.86
C ASN A 2 51.56 -30.92 19.58
N GLN A 3 51.96 -31.65 18.53
CA GLN A 3 51.22 -31.68 17.26
C GLN A 3 49.76 -32.18 17.40
N LEU A 4 49.47 -33.03 18.38
CA LEU A 4 48.12 -33.53 18.70
C LEU A 4 47.24 -32.43 19.32
N GLU A 5 47.80 -31.56 20.18
CA GLU A 5 47.07 -30.42 20.76
C GLU A 5 46.79 -29.33 19.72
N LYS A 6 47.68 -29.15 18.73
CA LYS A 6 47.42 -28.26 17.58
C LYS A 6 46.35 -28.81 16.64
N LEU A 7 46.25 -30.12 16.48
CA LEU A 7 45.19 -30.78 15.70
C LEU A 7 43.85 -30.78 16.44
N ALA A 8 43.84 -30.94 17.76
CA ALA A 8 42.63 -30.80 18.59
C ALA A 8 42.08 -29.36 18.58
N ALA A 9 42.95 -28.35 18.67
CA ALA A 9 42.54 -26.94 18.55
C ALA A 9 41.96 -26.61 17.16
N LYS A 10 42.50 -27.22 16.10
CA LYS A 10 42.02 -27.03 14.72
C LYS A 10 40.73 -27.80 14.41
N GLY A 11 40.40 -28.83 15.20
CA GLY A 11 39.11 -29.54 15.14
C GLY A 11 37.98 -28.84 15.94
N LEU A 12 38.33 -28.08 16.97
CA LEU A 12 37.38 -27.33 17.82
C LEU A 12 36.96 -25.96 17.22
N GLU A 13 37.70 -25.41 16.26
CA GLU A 13 37.33 -24.16 15.56
C GLU A 13 36.32 -24.36 14.42
N VAL A 14 36.26 -25.54 13.79
CA VAL A 14 35.43 -25.75 12.59
C VAL A 14 33.95 -26.00 12.92
N VAL A 15 33.65 -26.59 14.09
CA VAL A 15 32.26 -26.81 14.53
C VAL A 15 31.68 -25.57 15.22
N GLY A 16 32.51 -24.79 15.93
CA GLY A 16 32.08 -23.57 16.63
C GLY A 16 31.87 -22.36 15.72
N ALA A 17 32.64 -22.22 14.63
CA ALA A 17 32.48 -21.11 13.68
C ALA A 17 31.27 -21.30 12.74
N HIS A 18 30.98 -22.53 12.32
CA HIS A 18 29.79 -22.84 11.52
C HIS A 18 28.50 -22.66 12.33
N GLN A 19 28.47 -23.11 13.59
CA GLN A 19 27.28 -22.92 14.44
C GLN A 19 27.09 -21.46 14.86
N ARG A 20 28.17 -20.69 15.08
CA ARG A 20 28.05 -19.24 15.31
C ARG A 20 27.62 -18.50 14.05
N GLY A 21 28.20 -18.81 12.88
CA GLY A 21 27.82 -18.19 11.62
C GLY A 21 26.37 -18.51 11.22
N ALA A 22 25.94 -19.75 11.43
CA ALA A 22 24.55 -20.16 11.22
C ALA A 22 23.61 -19.53 12.27
N ALA A 23 23.99 -19.48 13.56
CA ALA A 23 23.17 -18.84 14.58
C ALA A 23 23.07 -17.31 14.41
N LEU A 24 24.15 -16.65 13.97
CA LEU A 24 24.15 -15.23 13.58
C LEU A 24 23.30 -15.02 12.33
N ALA A 25 23.44 -15.84 11.29
CA ALA A 25 22.61 -15.74 10.07
C ALA A 25 21.12 -16.05 10.35
N VAL A 26 20.82 -17.01 11.23
CA VAL A 26 19.45 -17.32 11.68
C VAL A 26 18.91 -16.17 12.53
N ALA A 27 19.69 -15.63 13.47
CA ALA A 27 19.29 -14.47 14.28
C ALA A 27 19.07 -13.22 13.40
N ASP A 28 19.93 -12.98 12.40
CA ASP A 28 19.76 -11.91 11.42
C ASP A 28 18.49 -12.14 10.59
N SER A 29 18.17 -13.38 10.23
CA SER A 29 16.94 -13.72 9.53
C SER A 29 15.69 -13.56 10.41
N ASP A 30 15.77 -13.87 11.70
CA ASP A 30 14.67 -13.72 12.66
C ASP A 30 14.42 -12.25 12.97
N LEU A 31 15.48 -11.45 13.14
CA LEU A 31 15.41 -10.00 13.29
C LEU A 31 14.82 -9.35 12.03
N ALA A 32 15.28 -9.76 10.84
CA ALA A 32 14.75 -9.27 9.58
C ALA A 32 13.26 -9.62 9.43
N ARG A 33 12.86 -10.86 9.76
CA ARG A 33 11.45 -11.28 9.72
C ARG A 33 10.60 -10.53 10.75
N ALA A 34 11.12 -10.27 11.94
CA ALA A 34 10.43 -9.46 12.95
C ALA A 34 10.23 -8.01 12.47
N ALA A 35 11.26 -7.40 11.88
CA ALA A 35 11.17 -6.06 11.31
C ALA A 35 10.16 -6.00 10.15
N VAL A 36 10.19 -6.96 9.22
CA VAL A 36 9.22 -7.04 8.12
C VAL A 36 7.80 -7.26 8.65
N ARG A 37 7.61 -8.08 9.69
CA ARG A 37 6.30 -8.28 10.33
C ARG A 37 5.78 -6.99 10.97
N GLN A 38 6.64 -6.23 11.65
CA GLN A 38 6.28 -4.94 12.22
C GLN A 38 5.88 -3.94 11.13
N LEU A 39 6.66 -3.84 10.06
CA LEU A 39 6.38 -2.93 8.94
C LEU A 39 5.11 -3.32 8.18
N LEU A 40 4.87 -4.62 7.97
CA LEU A 40 3.63 -5.12 7.39
C LEU A 40 2.43 -4.71 8.24
N THR A 41 2.48 -4.97 9.55
CA THR A 41 1.40 -4.61 10.49
C THR A 41 1.08 -3.12 10.43
N ARG A 42 2.12 -2.29 10.54
CA ARG A 42 1.98 -0.83 10.49
C ARG A 42 1.40 -0.38 9.15
N GLY A 43 1.87 -0.92 8.03
CA GLY A 43 1.36 -0.58 6.71
C GLY A 43 -0.12 -0.94 6.54
N LEU A 44 -0.54 -2.11 7.02
CA LEU A 44 -1.95 -2.51 6.99
C LEU A 44 -2.83 -1.58 7.85
N HIS A 45 -2.35 -1.16 9.03
CA HIS A 45 -3.08 -0.17 9.86
C HIS A 45 -3.26 1.16 9.15
N HIS A 46 -2.23 1.63 8.44
CA HIS A 46 -2.31 2.86 7.66
C HIS A 46 -3.27 2.73 6.47
N LEU A 47 -3.21 1.63 5.70
CA LEU A 47 -4.13 1.39 4.59
C LEU A 47 -5.60 1.35 5.02
N SER A 48 -5.90 0.75 6.19
CA SER A 48 -7.27 0.76 6.73
C SER A 48 -7.81 2.18 6.91
N ALA A 49 -7.01 3.10 7.46
CA ALA A 49 -7.42 4.49 7.60
C ALA A 49 -7.43 5.22 6.25
N ALA A 50 -6.43 4.97 5.41
CA ALA A 50 -6.28 5.61 4.10
C ALA A 50 -7.51 5.35 3.22
N HIS A 51 -8.10 4.15 3.21
CA HIS A 51 -9.31 3.88 2.43
C HIS A 51 -10.53 4.68 2.90
N HIS A 52 -10.70 4.87 4.21
CA HIS A 52 -11.79 5.71 4.72
C HIS A 52 -11.55 7.20 4.41
N GLN A 53 -10.31 7.68 4.52
CA GLN A 53 -9.91 9.03 4.11
C GLN A 53 -10.17 9.24 2.61
N GLY A 54 -9.72 8.30 1.78
CA GLY A 54 -9.88 8.30 0.32
C GLY A 54 -11.34 8.25 -0.11
N ALA A 55 -12.17 7.38 0.50
CA ALA A 55 -13.61 7.33 0.24
C ALA A 55 -14.30 8.65 0.56
N GLY A 56 -13.97 9.25 1.71
CA GLY A 56 -14.49 10.56 2.10
C GLY A 56 -14.12 11.66 1.11
N GLN A 57 -12.87 11.68 0.64
CA GLN A 57 -12.43 12.66 -0.34
C GLN A 57 -13.00 12.43 -1.74
N ALA A 58 -13.12 11.18 -2.18
CA ALA A 58 -13.75 10.85 -3.45
C ALA A 58 -15.22 11.29 -3.50
N ALA A 59 -15.96 11.15 -2.39
CA ALA A 59 -17.32 11.64 -2.28
C ALA A 59 -17.41 13.18 -2.38
N ARG A 60 -16.49 13.90 -1.74
CA ARG A 60 -16.41 15.37 -1.88
C ARG A 60 -16.08 15.79 -3.30
N ASN A 61 -15.09 15.14 -3.92
CA ASN A 61 -14.71 15.40 -5.31
C ASN A 61 -15.89 15.15 -6.25
N ARG A 62 -16.66 14.06 -6.04
CA ARG A 62 -17.86 13.75 -6.82
C ARG A 62 -18.86 14.89 -6.77
N ASP A 63 -19.08 15.47 -5.58
CA ASP A 63 -20.06 16.55 -5.41
C ASP A 63 -19.59 17.87 -6.06
N LEU A 64 -18.28 18.06 -6.24
CA LEU A 64 -17.68 19.20 -6.94
C LEU A 64 -17.62 19.03 -8.46
N ALA A 65 -17.49 17.80 -8.95
CA ALA A 65 -17.29 17.51 -10.36
C ALA A 65 -18.46 18.00 -11.23
N THR A 66 -18.13 18.68 -12.33
CA THR A 66 -19.12 19.23 -13.27
C THR A 66 -19.44 18.26 -14.40
N ASN A 67 -18.45 17.47 -14.81
CA ASN A 67 -18.60 16.38 -15.78
C ASN A 67 -19.31 15.15 -15.17
N THR A 68 -20.29 14.61 -15.88
CA THR A 68 -21.11 13.47 -15.41
C THR A 68 -20.33 12.16 -15.33
N ASP A 69 -19.48 11.86 -16.31
CA ASP A 69 -18.67 10.64 -16.33
C ASP A 69 -17.61 10.67 -15.20
N LEU A 70 -17.10 11.87 -14.87
CA LEU A 70 -16.24 12.08 -13.71
C LEU A 70 -16.96 11.81 -12.39
N ARG A 71 -18.20 12.32 -12.25
CA ARG A 71 -19.02 12.01 -11.06
C ARG A 71 -19.21 10.51 -10.88
N GLU A 72 -19.52 9.80 -11.96
CA GLU A 72 -19.69 8.34 -11.91
C GLU A 72 -18.36 7.65 -11.55
N THR A 73 -17.26 8.04 -12.17
CA THR A 73 -15.92 7.49 -11.87
C THR A 73 -15.54 7.70 -10.40
N LEU A 74 -15.83 8.88 -9.85
CA LEU A 74 -15.58 9.18 -8.44
C LEU A 74 -16.50 8.40 -7.50
N GLN A 75 -17.77 8.18 -7.88
CA GLN A 75 -18.69 7.32 -7.14
C GLN A 75 -18.19 5.87 -7.09
N GLN A 76 -17.73 5.33 -8.21
CA GLN A 76 -17.08 4.02 -8.27
C GLN A 76 -15.82 3.98 -7.39
N GLY A 77 -15.05 5.08 -7.34
CA GLY A 77 -13.92 5.25 -6.45
C GLY A 77 -14.28 5.19 -4.95
N VAL A 78 -15.43 5.75 -4.55
CA VAL A 78 -15.95 5.64 -3.18
C VAL A 78 -16.21 4.16 -2.85
N GLU A 79 -16.93 3.46 -3.72
CA GLU A 79 -17.28 2.05 -3.53
C GLU A 79 -16.05 1.15 -3.50
N ALA A 80 -15.10 1.36 -4.41
CA ALA A 80 -13.83 0.64 -4.45
C ALA A 80 -13.06 0.78 -3.13
N ASN A 81 -12.94 2.00 -2.59
CA ASN A 81 -12.25 2.22 -1.32
C ASN A 81 -12.91 1.48 -0.16
N LEU A 82 -14.23 1.52 -0.04
CA LEU A 82 -14.95 0.84 1.04
C LEU A 82 -14.82 -0.69 0.93
N ASN A 83 -14.90 -1.23 -0.29
CA ASN A 83 -14.70 -2.66 -0.53
C ASN A 83 -13.26 -3.10 -0.22
N GLN A 84 -12.26 -2.28 -0.57
CA GLN A 84 -10.86 -2.55 -0.27
C GLN A 84 -10.56 -2.47 1.23
N ALA A 85 -11.20 -1.55 1.97
CA ALA A 85 -11.14 -1.53 3.43
C ALA A 85 -11.67 -2.84 4.05
N LEU A 86 -12.80 -3.35 3.57
CA LEU A 86 -13.34 -4.65 4.01
C LEU A 86 -12.41 -5.81 3.63
N ARG A 87 -11.68 -5.72 2.51
CA ARG A 87 -10.68 -6.73 2.13
C ARG A 87 -9.54 -6.79 3.15
N LEU A 88 -9.12 -5.66 3.72
CA LEU A 88 -8.06 -5.65 4.73
C LEU A 88 -8.44 -6.43 6.00
N GLU A 89 -9.73 -6.53 6.35
CA GLU A 89 -10.18 -7.39 7.45
C GLU A 89 -9.83 -8.86 7.20
N LYS A 90 -10.01 -9.32 5.95
CA LYS A 90 -9.62 -10.67 5.52
C LYS A 90 -8.10 -10.85 5.53
N VAL A 91 -7.35 -9.81 5.16
CA VAL A 91 -5.88 -9.80 5.25
C VAL A 91 -5.42 -9.97 6.70
N PHE A 92 -5.99 -9.23 7.66
CA PHE A 92 -5.66 -9.43 9.08
C PHE A 92 -5.99 -10.86 9.55
N ALA A 93 -7.16 -11.38 9.19
CA ALA A 93 -7.56 -12.74 9.55
C ALA A 93 -6.58 -13.81 9.01
N SER A 94 -6.18 -13.72 7.74
CA SER A 94 -5.28 -14.68 7.09
C SER A 94 -3.84 -14.66 7.63
N THR A 95 -3.40 -13.54 8.23
CA THR A 95 -2.03 -13.36 8.75
C THR A 95 -1.91 -13.58 10.26
N GLY A 96 -3.04 -13.62 10.98
CA GLY A 96 -3.08 -13.57 12.44
C GLY A 96 -2.44 -12.31 13.03
N LEU A 97 -2.30 -11.24 12.23
CA LEU A 97 -1.84 -9.94 12.70
C LEU A 97 -2.96 -9.20 13.44
N PRO A 98 -2.65 -8.41 14.47
CA PRO A 98 -3.66 -7.66 15.19
C PRO A 98 -4.31 -6.62 14.25
N PRO A 99 -5.63 -6.63 14.06
CA PRO A 99 -6.32 -5.62 13.29
C PRO A 99 -6.18 -4.25 13.96
N GLY A 100 -6.20 -3.20 13.15
CA GLY A 100 -6.07 -1.83 13.64
C GLY A 100 -6.16 -0.82 12.52
N ALA A 101 -6.28 0.44 12.91
CA ALA A 101 -6.28 1.58 12.01
C ALA A 101 -5.44 2.70 12.63
N ALA A 102 -4.59 3.31 11.81
CA ALA A 102 -3.78 4.46 12.19
C ALA A 102 -3.87 5.50 11.07
N PRO A 103 -4.11 6.80 11.37
CA PRO A 103 -4.22 7.83 10.34
C PRO A 103 -3.07 7.76 9.33
N ASP A 104 -3.40 7.78 8.04
CA ASP A 104 -2.39 7.84 6.99
C ASP A 104 -2.10 9.30 6.63
N GLN A 105 -0.90 9.75 6.99
CA GLN A 105 -0.48 11.14 6.78
C GLN A 105 -0.16 11.43 5.31
N ALA A 106 0.22 10.42 4.52
CA ALA A 106 0.49 10.61 3.09
C ALA A 106 -0.82 10.86 2.33
N MET A 107 -1.84 10.04 2.60
CA MET A 107 -3.20 10.25 2.09
C MET A 107 -3.77 11.59 2.58
N GLN A 108 -3.54 11.95 3.84
CA GLN A 108 -3.98 13.26 4.35
C GLN A 108 -3.34 14.42 3.57
N GLY A 109 -2.03 14.35 3.29
CA GLY A 109 -1.36 15.36 2.47
C GLY A 109 -1.96 15.48 1.06
N ILE A 110 -2.24 14.36 0.39
CA ILE A 110 -2.93 14.36 -0.92
C ILE A 110 -4.30 15.02 -0.83
N ILE A 111 -5.04 14.75 0.25
CA ILE A 111 -6.37 15.33 0.49
C ILE A 111 -6.27 16.85 0.68
N ASP A 112 -5.31 17.31 1.47
CA ASP A 112 -5.13 18.73 1.78
C ASP A 112 -4.74 19.51 0.52
N ASP A 113 -3.78 18.98 -0.26
CA ASP A 113 -3.35 19.57 -1.54
C ASP A 113 -4.51 19.63 -2.56
N ASN A 114 -5.30 18.55 -2.66
CA ASN A 114 -6.48 18.51 -3.51
C ASN A 114 -7.51 19.57 -3.11
N GLN A 115 -7.81 19.69 -1.81
CA GLN A 115 -8.79 20.67 -1.34
C GLN A 115 -8.34 22.11 -1.57
N ALA A 116 -7.05 22.40 -1.36
CA ALA A 116 -6.48 23.72 -1.65
C ALA A 116 -6.60 24.07 -3.15
N ALA A 117 -6.22 23.15 -4.04
CA ALA A 117 -6.32 23.37 -5.48
C ALA A 117 -7.77 23.52 -5.98
N ASN A 118 -8.70 22.74 -5.42
CA ASN A 118 -10.12 22.84 -5.77
C ASN A 118 -10.74 24.19 -5.40
N ALA A 119 -10.23 24.86 -4.37
CA ALA A 119 -10.73 26.19 -3.96
C ALA A 119 -10.38 27.29 -4.98
N GLU A 120 -9.38 27.07 -5.83
CA GLU A 120 -8.90 28.03 -6.83
C GLU A 120 -9.33 27.68 -8.27
N ALA A 121 -9.93 26.50 -8.47
CA ALA A 121 -10.29 25.96 -9.77
C ALA A 121 -11.81 25.96 -10.01
N THR A 122 -12.23 26.15 -11.26
CA THR A 122 -13.64 26.04 -11.66
C THR A 122 -13.78 25.41 -13.04
N GLY A 123 -14.98 24.87 -13.35
CA GLY A 123 -15.31 24.29 -14.65
C GLY A 123 -14.33 23.21 -15.09
N LEU A 124 -13.81 23.31 -16.32
CA LEU A 124 -12.86 22.37 -16.89
C LEU A 124 -11.60 22.19 -16.03
N ALA A 125 -11.05 23.28 -15.50
CA ALA A 125 -9.83 23.22 -14.69
C ALA A 125 -10.07 22.44 -13.39
N LEU A 126 -11.25 22.59 -12.79
CA LEU A 126 -11.64 21.82 -11.60
C LEU A 126 -11.75 20.33 -11.95
N ASP A 127 -12.46 19.96 -13.01
CA ASP A 127 -12.61 18.54 -13.37
C ASP A 127 -11.26 17.86 -13.66
N LEU A 128 -10.34 18.54 -14.35
CA LEU A 128 -8.99 18.03 -14.59
C LEU A 128 -8.16 17.92 -13.31
N GLN A 129 -8.32 18.87 -12.38
CA GLN A 129 -7.68 18.81 -11.07
C GLN A 129 -8.20 17.60 -10.27
N LEU A 130 -9.51 17.37 -10.25
CA LEU A 130 -10.12 16.23 -9.55
C LEU A 130 -9.63 14.89 -10.11
N VAL A 131 -9.45 14.79 -11.44
CA VAL A 131 -8.84 13.63 -12.10
C VAL A 131 -7.41 13.42 -11.62
N SER A 132 -6.58 14.47 -11.67
CA SER A 132 -5.18 14.43 -11.23
C SER A 132 -5.04 13.96 -9.77
N SER A 133 -5.83 14.53 -8.87
CA SER A 133 -5.87 14.16 -7.45
C SER A 133 -6.27 12.68 -7.25
N GLY A 134 -7.24 12.20 -8.02
CA GLY A 134 -7.68 10.80 -8.00
C GLY A 134 -6.57 9.82 -8.41
N GLN A 135 -5.80 10.16 -9.45
CA GLN A 135 -4.65 9.37 -9.87
C GLN A 135 -3.54 9.36 -8.83
N LEU A 136 -3.22 10.51 -8.24
CA LEU A 136 -2.18 10.59 -7.21
C LEU A 136 -2.50 9.68 -6.01
N ALA A 137 -3.77 9.65 -5.57
CA ALA A 137 -4.24 8.73 -4.54
C ALA A 137 -4.12 7.25 -4.98
N ALA A 138 -4.46 6.93 -6.24
CA ALA A 138 -4.32 5.57 -6.78
C ALA A 138 -2.86 5.08 -6.74
N TYR A 139 -1.89 5.92 -7.10
CA TYR A 139 -0.47 5.57 -7.05
C TYR A 139 0.06 5.38 -5.63
N LEU A 140 -0.44 6.14 -4.65
CA LEU A 140 -0.12 5.90 -3.23
C LEU A 140 -0.53 4.47 -2.84
N TYR A 141 -1.75 4.05 -3.18
CA TYR A 141 -2.22 2.70 -2.91
C TYR A 141 -1.38 1.65 -3.63
N ILE A 142 -1.17 1.77 -4.95
CA ILE A 142 -0.37 0.80 -5.74
C ILE A 142 1.02 0.61 -5.14
N SER A 143 1.70 1.71 -4.81
CA SER A 143 3.04 1.68 -4.20
C SER A 143 3.04 0.98 -2.84
N THR A 144 2.07 1.34 -1.98
CA THR A 144 1.96 0.80 -0.63
C THR A 144 1.62 -0.68 -0.66
N TYR A 145 0.58 -1.08 -1.39
CA TYR A 145 0.16 -2.47 -1.54
C TYR A 145 1.26 -3.34 -2.17
N GLY A 146 1.98 -2.84 -3.19
CA GLY A 146 3.08 -3.59 -3.81
C GLY A 146 4.21 -3.92 -2.82
N THR A 147 4.51 -2.97 -1.93
CA THR A 147 5.48 -3.18 -0.84
C THR A 147 4.97 -4.20 0.17
N LEU A 148 3.74 -4.03 0.67
CA LEU A 148 3.17 -4.93 1.68
C LEU A 148 2.93 -6.35 1.16
N ARG A 149 2.57 -6.50 -0.12
CA ARG A 149 2.46 -7.81 -0.79
C ARG A 149 3.80 -8.55 -0.75
N SER A 150 4.90 -7.84 -1.03
CA SER A 150 6.25 -8.42 -0.98
C SER A 150 6.64 -8.84 0.45
N TYR A 151 6.24 -8.06 1.45
CA TYR A 151 6.42 -8.43 2.86
C TYR A 151 5.59 -9.65 3.27
N ALA A 152 4.33 -9.72 2.84
CA ALA A 152 3.47 -10.88 3.07
C ALA A 152 4.07 -12.16 2.46
N GLN A 153 4.59 -12.09 1.23
CA GLN A 153 5.29 -13.21 0.58
C GLN A 153 6.51 -13.67 1.38
N LEU A 154 7.36 -12.75 1.83
CA LEU A 154 8.56 -13.07 2.62
C LEU A 154 8.22 -13.76 3.96
N LEU A 155 7.10 -13.38 4.57
CA LEU A 155 6.62 -13.97 5.82
C LEU A 155 5.85 -15.28 5.62
N GLY A 156 5.57 -15.68 4.38
CA GLY A 156 4.80 -16.89 4.05
C GLY A 156 3.28 -16.72 4.15
N PHE A 157 2.78 -15.47 4.14
CA PHE A 157 1.36 -15.17 4.15
C PHE A 157 0.78 -15.15 2.73
N GLY A 158 0.65 -16.34 2.12
CA GLY A 158 0.21 -16.49 0.73
C GLY A 158 -1.16 -15.86 0.44
N GLU A 159 -2.18 -16.21 1.22
CA GLU A 159 -3.54 -15.66 1.05
C GLU A 159 -3.57 -14.14 1.18
N ALA A 160 -2.83 -13.58 2.16
CA ALA A 160 -2.70 -12.14 2.30
C ALA A 160 -2.06 -11.51 1.05
N ALA A 161 -1.00 -12.10 0.50
CA ALA A 161 -0.36 -11.60 -0.70
C ALA A 161 -1.32 -11.58 -1.90
N ASP A 162 -2.14 -12.61 -2.06
CA ASP A 162 -3.13 -12.68 -3.16
C ASP A 162 -4.23 -11.62 -3.00
N LEU A 163 -4.74 -11.41 -1.77
CA LEU A 163 -5.71 -10.36 -1.47
C LEU A 163 -5.13 -8.95 -1.71
N LEU A 164 -3.87 -8.72 -1.31
CA LEU A 164 -3.18 -7.45 -1.58
C LEU A 164 -2.97 -7.25 -3.08
N GLN A 165 -2.65 -8.30 -3.84
CA GLN A 165 -2.55 -8.24 -5.30
C GLN A 165 -3.88 -7.87 -5.96
N GLN A 166 -4.98 -8.48 -5.51
CA GLN A 166 -6.31 -8.15 -6.02
C GLN A 166 -6.61 -6.65 -5.88
N THR A 167 -6.24 -6.03 -4.74
CA THR A 167 -6.41 -4.58 -4.58
C THR A 167 -5.56 -3.77 -5.56
N ILE A 168 -4.31 -4.19 -5.84
CA ILE A 168 -3.43 -3.54 -6.82
C ILE A 168 -4.09 -3.56 -8.20
N ASP A 169 -4.58 -4.72 -8.64
CA ASP A 169 -5.19 -4.89 -9.97
C ASP A 169 -6.44 -4.02 -10.14
N GLU A 170 -7.31 -3.98 -9.11
CA GLU A 170 -8.48 -3.10 -9.10
C GLU A 170 -8.08 -1.61 -9.13
N THR A 171 -7.01 -1.23 -8.41
CA THR A 171 -6.55 0.16 -8.34
C THR A 171 -5.90 0.62 -9.66
N LEU A 172 -5.22 -0.27 -10.37
CA LEU A 172 -4.69 -0.01 -11.72
C LEU A 172 -5.82 0.28 -12.72
N LEU A 173 -6.96 -0.40 -12.60
CA LEU A 173 -8.14 -0.11 -13.42
C LEU A 173 -8.73 1.27 -13.09
N VAL A 174 -8.75 1.67 -11.82
CA VAL A 174 -9.17 3.01 -11.40
C VAL A 174 -8.25 4.09 -12.02
N ASP A 175 -6.93 3.93 -11.96
CA ASP A 175 -5.97 4.86 -12.59
C ASP A 175 -6.17 4.96 -14.12
N ALA A 176 -6.34 3.82 -14.79
CA ALA A 176 -6.59 3.78 -16.22
C ALA A 176 -7.89 4.50 -16.61
N ASN A 177 -8.94 4.38 -15.78
CA ASN A 177 -10.20 5.08 -15.98
C ASN A 177 -10.03 6.60 -15.85
N PHE A 178 -9.29 7.07 -14.84
CA PHE A 178 -8.97 8.49 -14.71
C PHE A 178 -8.17 9.01 -15.90
N THR A 179 -7.16 8.27 -16.37
CA THR A 179 -6.38 8.64 -17.56
C THR A 179 -7.27 8.78 -18.80
N ARG A 180 -8.14 7.80 -19.04
CA ARG A 180 -9.10 7.85 -20.16
C ARG A 180 -10.03 9.06 -20.05
N LEU A 181 -10.52 9.33 -18.84
CA LEU A 181 -11.42 10.44 -18.58
C LEU A 181 -10.76 11.80 -18.78
N ALA A 182 -9.48 11.96 -18.38
CA ALA A 182 -8.71 13.18 -18.65
C ALA A 182 -8.74 13.52 -20.15
N HIS A 183 -8.49 12.53 -21.01
CA HIS A 183 -8.51 12.73 -22.46
C HIS A 183 -9.91 13.12 -22.96
N GLN A 184 -10.96 12.47 -22.47
CA GLN A 184 -12.34 12.75 -22.87
C GLN A 184 -12.78 14.16 -22.45
N VAL A 185 -12.45 14.57 -21.23
CA VAL A 185 -12.76 15.89 -20.67
C VAL A 185 -12.06 16.99 -21.47
N ILE A 186 -10.80 16.79 -21.85
CA ILE A 186 -10.06 17.74 -22.70
C ILE A 186 -10.68 17.86 -24.09
N ILE A 187 -10.98 16.72 -24.74
CA ILE A 187 -11.53 16.70 -26.11
C ILE A 187 -12.93 17.32 -26.16
N ALA A 188 -13.79 17.04 -25.17
CA ALA A 188 -15.16 17.57 -25.13
C ALA A 188 -15.22 19.09 -24.92
N ALA A 189 -14.14 19.70 -24.45
CA ALA A 189 -14.03 21.14 -24.21
C ALA A 189 -13.31 21.93 -25.32
N ALA A 190 -12.78 21.23 -26.33
CA ALA A 190 -12.13 21.82 -27.51
C ALA A 190 -13.14 22.10 -28.63
#